data_AF-A0A354A4G4-F1
#
_entry.id   AF-A0A354A4G4-F1
#
_cell.length_a   1.000
_cell.length_b   1.000
_cell.length_c   1.000
_cell.angle_alpha   90.00
_cell.angle_beta   90.00
_cell.angle_gamma   90.00
#
_symmetry.space_group_name_H-M   'P 1'
#
loop_
_entity.id
_entity.type
_entity.pdbx_description
1 polymer ?
#
loop_
_entity_poly.entity_id
_entity_poly.type
_entity_poly.pdbx_seq_one_letter_code
_entity_poly.pdbx_strand_id
1 'polypeptide(L)'
;MIDFMIQLPNRLVKPDAILVISAHWEESAATLLGANAPPMFYDYYGFPEEAYEITYPAPGSPGLANRIVELLYKSNIQANVDSERGFDHGLFIPLKLMYPKADIPSLQLSLLRGLNPAEHIALGRALRELMHQNILVVGSGFSFHNMEAFSWQGINAADPSNDSFQDWLIESCTDPIPQPDREKNLIAWESAPFARYCHPREEHLLPLHVCLGMSDTPAKVIFDDYILGKRAVAFLW
;
A
#
# COMPACT_ATOMS: atom_id res chain seq x y z
N MET A 1 9.27 -12.79 4.35
CA MET A 1 8.04 -11.95 4.32
C MET A 1 7.05 -12.28 5.44
N ILE A 2 6.54 -13.51 5.57
CA ILE A 2 5.58 -13.86 6.65
C ILE A 2 6.13 -13.52 8.05
N ASP A 3 7.34 -13.97 8.37
CA ASP A 3 7.98 -13.67 9.67
C ASP A 3 8.16 -12.17 9.88
N PHE A 4 8.54 -11.44 8.83
CA PHE A 4 8.65 -9.98 8.89
C PHE A 4 7.32 -9.33 9.27
N MET A 5 6.21 -9.73 8.64
CA MET A 5 4.87 -9.18 8.93
C MET A 5 4.41 -9.51 10.35
N ILE A 6 4.71 -10.71 10.86
CA ILE A 6 4.40 -11.12 12.24
C ILE A 6 5.20 -10.30 13.25
N GLN A 7 6.47 -9.98 12.95
CA GLN A 7 7.36 -9.28 13.87
C GLN A 7 7.24 -7.75 13.80
N LEU A 8 6.78 -7.20 12.68
CA LEU A 8 6.65 -5.75 12.48
C LEU A 8 5.87 -5.02 13.59
N PRO A 9 4.72 -5.52 14.08
CA PRO A 9 3.99 -4.90 15.19
C PRO A 9 4.81 -4.69 16.47
N ASN A 10 5.81 -5.55 16.75
CA ASN A 10 6.66 -5.41 17.93
C ASN A 10 7.58 -4.18 17.87
N ARG A 11 7.69 -3.55 16.68
CA ARG A 11 8.50 -2.37 16.41
C ARG A 11 7.65 -1.11 16.25
N LEU A 12 6.32 -1.23 16.34
CA LEU A 12 5.36 -0.15 16.14
C LEU A 12 4.60 0.13 17.44
N VAL A 13 4.13 1.36 17.59
CA VAL A 13 3.10 1.67 18.59
C VAL A 13 1.79 1.06 18.08
N LYS A 14 1.03 0.37 18.94
CA LYS A 14 -0.28 -0.16 18.55
C LYS A 14 -1.17 1.02 18.12
N PRO A 15 -1.66 1.04 16.87
CA PRO A 15 -2.43 2.16 16.37
C PRO A 15 -3.88 2.11 16.87
N ASP A 16 -4.52 3.29 16.91
CA ASP A 16 -5.95 3.42 17.21
C ASP A 16 -6.82 3.08 16.00
N ALA A 17 -6.28 3.23 14.79
CA ALA A 17 -6.90 2.83 13.53
C ALA A 17 -5.85 2.51 12.45
N ILE A 18 -6.23 1.73 11.44
CA ILE A 18 -5.40 1.39 10.29
C ILE A 18 -6.08 1.89 9.01
N LEU A 19 -5.37 2.68 8.22
CA LEU A 19 -5.78 3.08 6.87
C LEU A 19 -4.93 2.33 5.84
N VAL A 20 -5.53 1.48 5.03
CA VAL A 20 -4.83 0.77 3.95
C VAL A 20 -5.11 1.42 2.61
N ILE A 21 -4.07 1.87 1.91
CA ILE A 21 -4.17 2.25 0.49
C ILE A 21 -3.96 0.98 -0.31
N SER A 22 -5.01 0.46 -0.96
CA SER A 22 -4.96 -0.87 -1.60
C SER A 22 -4.76 -0.78 -3.10
N ALA A 23 -3.76 -1.49 -3.62
CA ALA A 23 -3.56 -1.70 -5.05
C ALA A 23 -4.73 -2.44 -5.74
N HIS A 24 -5.58 -3.09 -4.96
CA HIS A 24 -6.70 -3.92 -5.44
C HIS A 24 -8.01 -3.14 -5.61
N TRP A 25 -7.97 -1.81 -5.44
CA TRP A 25 -9.15 -0.99 -5.51
C TRP A 25 -8.89 0.30 -6.27
N GLU A 26 -9.61 0.50 -7.37
CA GLU A 26 -9.51 1.69 -8.21
C GLU A 26 -10.87 2.33 -8.47
N GLU A 27 -10.98 3.62 -8.18
CA GLU A 27 -12.19 4.41 -8.39
C GLU A 27 -11.93 5.69 -9.19
N SER A 28 -12.96 6.23 -9.82
CA SER A 28 -12.84 7.50 -10.57
C SER A 28 -12.58 8.71 -9.66
N ALA A 29 -12.85 8.58 -8.36
CA ALA A 29 -12.53 9.55 -7.32
C ALA A 29 -12.04 8.80 -6.08
N ALA A 30 -11.22 9.43 -5.25
CA ALA A 30 -10.67 8.80 -4.05
C ALA A 30 -11.80 8.31 -3.15
N THR A 31 -11.93 7.00 -2.95
CA THR A 31 -13.07 6.43 -2.22
C THR A 31 -12.59 5.71 -0.97
N LEU A 32 -13.27 5.98 0.15
CA LEU A 32 -12.98 5.38 1.44
C LEU A 32 -13.97 4.27 1.74
N LEU A 33 -13.50 3.15 2.26
CA LEU A 33 -14.35 2.13 2.85
C LEU A 33 -14.92 2.67 4.16
N GLY A 34 -16.25 2.83 4.22
CA GLY A 34 -16.98 3.36 5.36
C GLY A 34 -18.01 2.41 5.97
N ALA A 35 -17.98 1.13 5.63
CA ALA A 35 -18.79 0.11 6.31
C ALA A 35 -18.38 -0.02 7.78
N ASN A 36 -19.34 -0.15 8.71
CA ASN A 36 -19.04 -0.32 10.15
C ASN A 36 -18.54 -1.73 10.50
N ALA A 37 -19.06 -2.74 9.80
CA ALA A 37 -18.63 -4.13 9.89
C ALA A 37 -18.41 -4.65 8.47
N PRO A 38 -17.24 -4.37 7.86
CA PRO A 38 -17.00 -4.68 6.45
C PRO A 38 -17.03 -6.20 6.22
N PRO A 39 -17.74 -6.69 5.20
CA PRO A 39 -17.68 -8.10 4.83
C PRO A 39 -16.29 -8.45 4.27
N MET A 40 -16.02 -9.74 4.05
CA MET A 40 -14.84 -10.15 3.27
C MET A 40 -15.12 -10.03 1.79
N PHE A 41 -14.17 -9.47 1.05
CA PHE A 41 -14.22 -9.38 -0.40
C PHE A 41 -13.03 -10.13 -0.99
N TYR A 42 -13.27 -11.34 -1.49
CA TYR A 42 -12.24 -12.17 -2.12
C TYR A 42 -12.08 -11.76 -3.58
N ASP A 43 -11.17 -10.83 -3.85
CA ASP A 43 -10.88 -10.26 -5.16
C ASP A 43 -9.87 -11.10 -5.99
N TYR A 44 -9.65 -12.35 -5.58
CA TYR A 44 -8.77 -13.32 -6.26
C TYR A 44 -9.49 -14.64 -6.57
N TYR A 45 -9.00 -15.35 -7.57
CA TYR A 45 -9.63 -16.56 -8.12
C TYR A 45 -8.59 -17.68 -8.35
N GLY A 46 -9.03 -18.93 -8.33
CA GLY A 46 -8.19 -20.09 -8.67
C GLY A 46 -7.31 -20.62 -7.55
N PHE A 47 -7.51 -20.16 -6.31
CA PHE A 47 -6.83 -20.68 -5.12
C PHE A 47 -7.60 -21.87 -4.51
N PRO A 48 -6.96 -22.67 -3.62
CA PRO A 48 -7.63 -23.69 -2.84
C PRO A 48 -8.79 -23.12 -1.99
N GLU A 49 -9.76 -23.96 -1.63
CA GLU A 49 -10.95 -23.58 -0.86
C GLU A 49 -10.59 -22.91 0.47
N GLU A 50 -9.52 -23.40 1.12
CA GLU A 50 -9.02 -22.90 2.39
C GLU A 50 -8.60 -21.42 2.33
N ALA A 51 -8.22 -20.91 1.14
CA ALA A 51 -7.93 -19.48 0.98
C ALA A 51 -9.19 -18.61 1.16
N TYR A 52 -10.35 -19.10 0.70
CA TYR A 52 -11.64 -18.43 0.81
C TYR A 52 -12.27 -18.56 2.19
N GLU A 53 -11.72 -19.40 3.07
CA GLU A 53 -12.13 -19.51 4.48
C GLU A 53 -11.42 -18.49 5.37
N ILE A 54 -10.38 -17.81 4.88
CA ILE A 54 -9.62 -16.82 5.64
C ILE A 54 -10.52 -15.61 5.92
N THR A 55 -10.65 -15.25 7.20
CA THR A 55 -11.42 -14.08 7.63
C THR A 55 -10.61 -13.14 8.52
N TYR A 56 -10.93 -11.84 8.43
CA TYR A 56 -10.36 -10.76 9.23
C TYR A 56 -11.47 -9.77 9.64
N PRO A 57 -12.21 -10.06 10.73
CA PRO A 57 -13.41 -9.32 11.10
C PRO A 57 -13.09 -8.04 11.89
N ALA A 58 -12.17 -7.22 11.37
CA ALA A 58 -11.84 -5.94 11.99
C ALA A 58 -13.04 -4.99 11.89
N PRO A 59 -13.33 -4.18 12.93
CA PRO A 59 -14.34 -3.16 12.81
C PRO A 59 -13.92 -2.13 11.77
N GLY A 60 -14.88 -1.57 11.03
CA GLY A 60 -14.63 -0.39 10.22
C GLY A 60 -14.61 0.89 11.08
N SER A 61 -14.38 2.04 10.45
CA SER A 61 -14.47 3.34 11.14
C SER A 61 -15.15 4.39 10.26
N PRO A 62 -16.49 4.36 10.15
CA PRO A 62 -17.24 5.29 9.29
C PRO A 62 -16.95 6.77 9.64
N GLY A 63 -16.76 7.07 10.93
CA GLY A 63 -16.40 8.41 11.39
C GLY A 63 -15.04 8.88 10.86
N LEU A 64 -14.03 8.00 10.87
CA LEU A 64 -12.71 8.32 10.30
C LEU A 64 -12.77 8.40 8.77
N ALA A 65 -13.55 7.55 8.09
CA ALA A 65 -13.76 7.63 6.64
C ALA A 65 -14.28 9.02 6.23
N ASN A 66 -15.34 9.50 6.90
CA ASN A 66 -15.91 10.83 6.64
C ASN A 66 -14.89 11.96 6.90
N ARG A 67 -14.12 11.87 7.99
CA ARG A 67 -13.08 12.85 8.29
C ARG A 67 -11.99 12.88 7.22
N ILE A 68 -11.58 11.73 6.69
CA ILE A 68 -10.60 11.67 5.61
C ILE A 68 -11.15 12.32 4.34
N VAL A 69 -12.41 12.03 3.99
CA VAL A 69 -13.09 12.69 2.86
C VAL A 69 -13.10 14.21 3.02
N GLU A 70 -13.35 14.74 4.22
CA GLU A 70 -13.26 16.18 4.50
C GLU A 70 -11.85 16.75 4.27
N LEU A 71 -10.79 16.02 4.64
CA LEU A 71 -9.39 16.44 4.39
C LEU A 71 -9.09 16.50 2.89
N LEU A 72 -9.55 15.51 2.13
CA LEU A 72 -9.40 15.48 0.68
C LEU A 72 -10.14 16.64 0.02
N TYR A 73 -11.36 16.94 0.45
CA TYR A 73 -12.12 18.10 -0.05
C TYR A 73 -11.42 19.43 0.23
N LYS A 74 -10.83 19.62 1.43
CA LYS A 74 -10.05 20.83 1.75
C LYS A 74 -8.84 21.01 0.82
N SER A 75 -8.35 19.92 0.24
CA SER A 75 -7.25 19.90 -0.72
C SER A 75 -7.71 19.91 -2.18
N ASN A 76 -9.00 20.17 -2.44
CA ASN A 76 -9.63 20.14 -3.77
C ASN A 76 -9.57 18.76 -4.47
N ILE A 77 -9.53 17.68 -3.70
CA ILE A 77 -9.59 16.31 -4.22
C ILE A 77 -11.00 15.79 -3.98
N GLN A 78 -11.69 15.38 -5.06
CA GLN A 78 -13.00 14.75 -4.95
C GLN A 78 -12.87 13.40 -4.25
N ALA A 79 -13.72 13.16 -3.25
CA ALA A 79 -13.70 11.92 -2.50
C ALA A 79 -15.09 11.41 -2.08
N ASN A 80 -15.23 10.10 -2.01
CA ASN A 80 -16.48 9.40 -1.69
C ASN A 80 -16.30 8.46 -0.50
N VAL A 81 -17.43 8.00 0.04
CA VAL A 81 -17.47 6.88 0.99
C VAL A 81 -18.30 5.76 0.39
N ASP A 82 -17.75 4.55 0.39
CA ASP A 82 -18.49 3.33 0.09
C ASP A 82 -18.87 2.64 1.41
N SER A 83 -20.16 2.63 1.74
CA SER A 83 -20.67 2.06 2.98
C SER A 83 -20.94 0.55 2.92
N GLU A 84 -20.70 -0.09 1.77
CA GLU A 84 -21.04 -1.50 1.52
C GLU A 84 -19.81 -2.37 1.18
N ARG A 85 -18.71 -1.75 0.73
CA ARG A 85 -17.48 -2.46 0.36
C ARG A 85 -16.93 -3.33 1.50
N GLY A 86 -16.51 -4.54 1.12
CA GLY A 86 -15.76 -5.45 1.97
C GLY A 86 -14.25 -5.28 1.87
N PHE A 87 -13.52 -5.84 2.83
CA PHE A 87 -12.06 -5.81 2.79
C PHE A 87 -11.51 -6.74 1.70
N ASP A 88 -10.69 -6.19 0.80
CA ASP A 88 -9.93 -6.98 -0.18
C ASP A 88 -8.65 -7.61 0.42
N HIS A 89 -8.04 -8.53 -0.32
CA HIS A 89 -6.90 -9.29 0.17
C HIS A 89 -5.65 -8.44 0.44
N GLY A 90 -5.53 -7.30 -0.24
CA GLY A 90 -4.52 -6.29 0.05
C GLY A 90 -4.62 -5.73 1.47
N LEU A 91 -5.80 -5.78 2.11
CA LEU A 91 -5.94 -5.46 3.53
C LEU A 91 -5.89 -6.71 4.40
N PHE A 92 -6.76 -7.69 4.17
CA PHE A 92 -6.98 -8.71 5.19
C PHE A 92 -5.83 -9.70 5.34
N ILE A 93 -5.08 -10.01 4.28
CA ILE A 93 -3.92 -10.92 4.37
C ILE A 93 -2.79 -10.30 5.20
N PRO A 94 -2.25 -9.11 4.89
CA PRO A 94 -1.17 -8.53 5.67
C PRO A 94 -1.62 -8.23 7.11
N LEU A 95 -2.85 -7.73 7.31
CA LEU A 95 -3.32 -7.43 8.66
C LEU A 95 -3.63 -8.68 9.50
N LYS A 96 -4.02 -9.81 8.89
CA LYS A 96 -4.15 -11.08 9.63
C LYS A 96 -2.81 -11.54 10.22
N LEU A 97 -1.70 -11.26 9.54
CA LEU A 97 -0.35 -11.56 10.03
C LEU A 97 0.10 -10.58 11.11
N MET A 98 -0.12 -9.27 10.90
CA MET A 98 0.31 -8.21 11.83
C MET A 98 -0.55 -8.16 13.10
N TYR A 99 -1.87 -8.18 12.96
CA TYR A 99 -2.82 -7.97 14.06
C TYR A 99 -3.90 -9.06 14.07
N PRO A 100 -3.54 -10.33 14.30
CA PRO A 100 -4.44 -11.49 14.10
C PRO A 100 -5.75 -11.46 14.89
N LYS A 101 -5.81 -10.67 15.97
CA LYS A 101 -7.02 -10.45 16.78
C LYS A 101 -8.10 -9.64 16.07
N ALA A 102 -7.76 -8.91 15.01
CA ALA A 102 -8.67 -8.04 14.27
C ALA A 102 -9.42 -7.05 15.19
N ASP A 103 -8.75 -6.50 16.21
CA ASP A 103 -9.33 -5.63 17.23
C ASP A 103 -9.06 -4.14 16.99
N ILE A 104 -8.46 -3.79 15.85
CA ILE A 104 -8.12 -2.41 15.47
C ILE A 104 -9.05 -1.97 14.32
N PRO A 105 -9.77 -0.84 14.47
CA PRO A 105 -10.56 -0.28 13.38
C PRO A 105 -9.75 -0.10 12.10
N SER A 106 -10.23 -0.67 11.00
CA SER A 106 -9.51 -0.73 9.72
C SER A 106 -10.36 -0.16 8.59
N LEU A 107 -9.73 0.59 7.69
CA LEU A 107 -10.36 1.21 6.53
C LEU A 107 -9.50 0.99 5.29
N GLN A 108 -10.08 1.24 4.13
CA GLN A 108 -9.36 1.26 2.86
C GLN A 108 -9.56 2.58 2.15
N LEU A 109 -8.55 2.97 1.38
CA LEU A 109 -8.58 4.04 0.40
C LEU A 109 -8.27 3.46 -0.98
N SER A 110 -9.11 3.76 -1.96
CA SER A 110 -8.89 3.38 -3.35
C SER A 110 -7.73 4.17 -3.97
N LEU A 111 -7.09 3.58 -4.97
CA LEU A 111 -6.34 4.32 -5.97
C LEU A 111 -7.29 5.07 -6.91
N LEU A 112 -6.74 6.06 -7.61
CA LEU A 112 -7.44 6.79 -8.67
C LEU A 112 -7.30 6.05 -10.00
N ARG A 113 -8.42 5.79 -10.67
CA ARG A 113 -8.43 5.25 -12.04
C ARG A 113 -7.62 6.16 -12.95
N GLY A 114 -6.82 5.55 -13.81
CA GLY A 114 -5.84 6.27 -14.65
C GLY A 114 -4.44 6.29 -14.05
N LEU A 115 -4.29 5.96 -12.76
CA LEU A 115 -3.01 5.61 -12.14
C LEU A 115 -1.90 6.65 -12.34
N ASN A 116 -2.27 7.94 -12.32
CA ASN A 116 -1.31 9.02 -12.50
C ASN A 116 -0.41 9.16 -11.24
N PRO A 117 0.93 9.01 -11.35
CA PRO A 117 1.83 9.08 -10.20
C PRO A 117 1.76 10.39 -9.41
N ALA A 118 1.61 11.52 -10.11
CA ALA A 118 1.57 12.84 -9.48
C ALA A 118 0.26 13.05 -8.70
N GLU A 119 -0.86 12.53 -9.19
CA GLU A 119 -2.14 12.58 -8.48
C GLU A 119 -2.11 11.74 -7.19
N HIS A 120 -1.42 10.59 -7.21
CA HIS A 120 -1.27 9.75 -6.02
C HIS A 120 -0.33 10.37 -4.97
N ILE A 121 0.72 11.09 -5.39
CA ILE A 121 1.53 11.91 -4.46
C ILE A 121 0.69 13.06 -3.89
N ALA A 122 -0.12 13.74 -4.72
CA ALA A 122 -1.01 14.80 -4.25
C ALA A 122 -2.05 14.27 -3.25
N LEU A 123 -2.58 13.07 -3.46
CA LEU A 123 -3.44 12.35 -2.52
C LEU A 123 -2.72 12.14 -1.19
N GLY A 124 -1.47 11.65 -1.21
CA GLY A 124 -0.64 11.53 -0.01
C GLY A 124 -0.44 12.85 0.73
N ARG A 125 -0.10 13.93 0.02
CA ARG A 125 0.08 15.26 0.64
C ARG A 125 -1.19 15.74 1.35
N ALA A 126 -2.37 15.51 0.76
CA ALA A 126 -3.65 15.87 1.37
C ALA A 126 -3.95 15.09 2.66
N LEU A 127 -3.33 13.91 2.84
CA LEU A 127 -3.51 13.05 4.01
C LEU A 127 -2.44 13.27 5.10
N ARG A 128 -1.49 14.18 4.88
CA ARG A 128 -0.36 14.42 5.79
C ARG A 128 -0.77 14.70 7.24
N GLU A 129 -1.89 15.38 7.47
CA GLU A 129 -2.40 15.66 8.82
C GLU A 129 -2.72 14.38 9.63
N LEU A 130 -2.91 13.24 8.97
CA LEU A 130 -3.10 11.94 9.63
C LEU A 130 -1.82 11.45 10.32
N MET A 131 -0.63 11.87 9.85
CA MET A 131 0.66 11.48 10.44
C MET A 131 0.85 12.02 11.87
N HIS A 132 0.05 13.01 12.29
CA HIS A 132 0.07 13.56 13.65
C HIS A 132 -0.87 12.82 14.61
N GLN A 133 -1.53 11.77 14.14
CA GLN A 133 -2.47 10.95 14.89
C GLN A 133 -1.90 9.54 15.06
N ASN A 134 -2.41 8.79 16.03
CA ASN A 134 -2.03 7.39 16.21
C ASN A 134 -2.74 6.47 15.19
N ILE A 135 -2.61 6.79 13.90
CA ILE A 135 -3.17 6.04 12.77
C ILE A 135 -2.00 5.40 12.02
N LEU A 136 -2.04 4.08 11.86
CA LEU A 136 -1.10 3.39 10.99
C LEU A 136 -1.60 3.46 9.54
N VAL A 137 -0.83 4.10 8.67
CA VAL A 137 -1.11 4.10 7.23
C VAL A 137 -0.25 3.03 6.57
N VAL A 138 -0.89 2.16 5.78
CA VAL A 138 -0.23 1.06 5.07
C VAL A 138 -0.47 1.23 3.57
N GLY A 139 0.58 1.52 2.81
CA GLY A 139 0.57 1.36 1.36
C GLY A 139 0.66 -0.13 1.03
N SER A 140 -0.48 -0.75 0.71
CA SER A 140 -0.55 -2.17 0.39
C SER A 140 -0.51 -2.38 -1.12
N GLY A 141 0.66 -2.76 -1.59
CA GLY A 141 0.97 -3.11 -2.97
C GLY A 141 2.16 -4.04 -2.99
N PHE A 142 3.03 -3.90 -3.99
CA PHE A 142 4.23 -4.72 -4.09
C PHE A 142 5.31 -3.96 -4.86
N SER A 143 6.57 -3.99 -4.44
CA SER A 143 7.66 -3.31 -5.15
C SER A 143 8.09 -4.01 -6.45
N PHE A 144 7.54 -5.21 -6.72
CA PHE A 144 7.64 -5.94 -7.98
C PHE A 144 6.29 -6.61 -8.26
N HIS A 145 5.67 -6.37 -9.41
CA HIS A 145 4.35 -6.94 -9.75
C HIS A 145 4.27 -7.38 -11.21
N ASN A 146 5.22 -8.22 -11.63
CA ASN A 146 5.13 -8.93 -12.91
C ASN A 146 4.82 -10.41 -12.68
N MET A 147 3.55 -10.77 -12.83
CA MET A 147 3.04 -12.11 -12.57
C MET A 147 3.66 -13.19 -13.46
N GLU A 148 4.02 -12.84 -14.71
CA GLU A 148 4.64 -13.77 -15.66
C GLU A 148 6.09 -14.12 -15.28
N ALA A 149 6.73 -13.26 -14.49
CA ALA A 149 8.12 -13.40 -14.11
C ALA A 149 8.34 -14.12 -12.77
N PHE A 150 7.29 -14.37 -11.96
CA PHE A 150 7.44 -15.05 -10.68
C PHE A 150 7.89 -16.50 -10.82
N SER A 151 8.73 -16.93 -9.87
CA SER A 151 9.20 -18.31 -9.76
C SER A 151 8.26 -19.10 -8.85
N TRP A 152 7.21 -19.69 -9.43
CA TRP A 152 6.24 -20.52 -8.70
C TRP A 152 6.83 -21.81 -8.10
N GLN A 153 8.05 -22.17 -8.50
CA GLN A 153 8.81 -23.29 -7.95
C GLN A 153 9.70 -22.87 -6.76
N GLY A 154 9.68 -21.59 -6.36
CA GLY A 154 10.45 -21.09 -5.22
C GLY A 154 11.96 -21.05 -5.44
N ILE A 155 12.42 -21.15 -6.68
CA ILE A 155 13.84 -21.03 -7.01
C ILE A 155 14.18 -19.54 -7.04
N ASN A 156 15.01 -19.11 -6.09
CA ASN A 156 15.65 -17.80 -6.11
C ASN A 156 16.70 -17.80 -7.22
N ALA A 157 16.31 -17.27 -8.39
CA ALA A 157 17.24 -17.00 -9.48
C ALA A 157 17.71 -15.55 -9.38
N ALA A 158 18.97 -15.30 -9.75
CA ALA A 158 19.45 -13.93 -9.90
C ALA A 158 18.60 -13.20 -10.95
N ASP A 159 18.15 -12.00 -10.62
CA ASP A 159 17.37 -11.15 -11.51
C ASP A 159 17.91 -9.72 -11.44
N PRO A 160 19.01 -9.43 -12.18
CA PRO A 160 19.64 -8.12 -12.15
C PRO A 160 18.70 -6.99 -12.57
N SER A 161 17.68 -7.29 -13.38
CA SER A 161 16.68 -6.33 -13.82
C SER A 161 15.80 -5.89 -12.64
N ASN A 162 15.32 -6.86 -11.86
CA ASN A 162 14.61 -6.58 -10.62
C ASN A 162 15.51 -5.87 -9.61
N ASP A 163 16.72 -6.37 -9.37
CA ASP A 163 17.65 -5.80 -8.40
C ASP A 163 17.92 -4.31 -8.69
N SER A 164 18.12 -3.96 -9.97
CA SER A 164 18.34 -2.57 -10.41
C SER A 164 17.15 -1.65 -10.15
N PHE A 165 15.92 -2.17 -10.30
CA PHE A 165 14.71 -1.40 -9.99
C PHE A 165 14.52 -1.23 -8.48
N GLN A 166 14.78 -2.26 -7.68
CA GLN A 166 14.72 -2.18 -6.22
C GLN A 166 15.76 -1.19 -5.67
N ASP A 167 16.98 -1.20 -6.20
CA ASP A 167 18.03 -0.24 -5.81
C ASP A 167 17.61 1.20 -6.13
N TRP A 168 17.06 1.44 -7.32
CA TRP A 168 16.51 2.76 -7.69
C TRP A 168 15.37 3.21 -6.77
N LEU A 169 14.48 2.29 -6.36
CA LEU A 169 13.42 2.60 -5.39
C LEU A 169 13.99 2.97 -4.02
N ILE A 170 14.99 2.22 -3.54
CA ILE A 170 15.65 2.50 -2.26
C ILE A 170 16.27 3.89 -2.29
N GLU A 171 17.07 4.22 -3.31
CA GLU A 171 17.68 5.55 -3.46
C GLU A 171 16.59 6.64 -3.50
N SER A 172 15.57 6.46 -4.35
CA SER A 172 14.49 7.44 -4.53
C SER A 172 13.69 7.72 -3.26
N CYS A 173 13.56 6.75 -2.36
CA CYS A 173 12.79 6.90 -1.12
C CYS A 173 13.64 7.27 0.10
N THR A 174 14.92 6.89 0.13
CA THR A 174 15.75 6.97 1.35
C THR A 174 16.86 8.01 1.28
N ASP A 175 17.19 8.52 0.09
CA ASP A 175 18.23 9.53 -0.04
C ASP A 175 17.88 10.82 0.71
N PRO A 176 18.88 11.47 1.33
CA PRO A 176 18.72 12.71 2.10
C PRO A 176 18.60 13.94 1.17
N ILE A 177 17.82 13.83 0.11
CA ILE A 177 17.49 14.92 -0.83
C ILE A 177 16.19 15.62 -0.40
N PRO A 178 15.89 16.83 -0.91
CA PRO A 178 14.60 17.49 -0.66
C PRO A 178 13.38 16.63 -1.08
N GLN A 179 12.27 16.75 -0.34
CA GLN A 179 11.03 16.03 -0.66
C GLN A 179 10.56 16.22 -2.12
N PRO A 180 10.59 17.44 -2.71
CA PRO A 180 10.20 17.62 -4.11
C PRO A 180 11.04 16.81 -5.11
N ASP A 181 12.31 16.53 -4.79
CA ASP A 181 13.18 15.73 -5.66
C ASP A 181 12.85 14.24 -5.55
N ARG A 182 12.55 13.73 -4.35
CA ARG A 182 12.02 12.35 -4.18
C ARG A 182 10.69 12.16 -4.92
N GLU A 183 9.78 13.12 -4.80
CA GLU A 183 8.50 13.10 -5.51
C GLU A 183 8.72 13.13 -7.02
N LYS A 184 9.64 13.97 -7.51
CA LYS A 184 10.00 14.01 -8.94
C LYS A 184 10.52 12.65 -9.43
N ASN A 185 11.36 11.96 -8.66
CA ASN A 185 11.84 10.62 -9.00
C ASN A 185 10.67 9.64 -9.14
N LEU A 186 9.77 9.60 -8.16
CA LEU A 186 8.60 8.71 -8.20
C LEU A 186 7.57 9.11 -9.27
N ILE A 187 7.41 10.39 -9.60
CA ILE A 187 6.58 10.82 -10.74
C ILE A 187 7.14 10.26 -12.05
N ALA A 188 8.46 10.24 -12.18
CA ALA A 188 9.17 9.75 -13.36
C ALA A 188 9.54 8.25 -13.29
N TRP A 189 8.88 7.46 -12.42
CA TRP A 189 9.26 6.07 -12.16
C TRP A 189 9.34 5.18 -13.41
N GLU A 190 8.58 5.47 -14.47
CA GLU A 190 8.65 4.74 -15.73
C GLU A 190 10.02 4.83 -16.42
N SER A 191 10.80 5.86 -16.11
CA SER A 191 12.17 6.02 -16.59
C SER A 191 13.21 5.27 -15.75
N ALA A 192 12.78 4.64 -14.65
CA ALA A 192 13.65 3.83 -13.82
C ALA A 192 14.16 2.59 -14.59
N PRO A 193 15.34 2.05 -14.22
CA PRO A 193 15.85 0.81 -14.79
C PRO A 193 14.81 -0.30 -14.71
N PHE A 194 14.45 -0.88 -15.85
CA PHE A 194 13.53 -2.03 -15.93
C PHE A 194 12.14 -1.79 -15.30
N ALA A 195 11.68 -0.53 -15.24
CA ALA A 195 10.40 -0.16 -14.64
C ALA A 195 9.23 -1.00 -15.14
N ARG A 196 9.03 -1.08 -16.48
CA ARG A 196 7.94 -1.85 -17.09
C ARG A 196 8.14 -3.38 -17.04
N TYR A 197 9.36 -3.84 -16.79
CA TYR A 197 9.59 -5.25 -16.47
C TYR A 197 9.11 -5.57 -15.05
N CYS A 198 9.38 -4.72 -14.08
CA CYS A 198 8.96 -4.93 -12.69
C CYS A 198 7.46 -4.62 -12.49
N HIS A 199 6.95 -3.64 -13.23
CA HIS A 199 5.56 -3.15 -13.17
C HIS A 199 5.00 -3.01 -14.58
N PRO A 200 4.44 -4.08 -15.16
CA PRO A 200 3.73 -4.00 -16.44
C PRO A 200 2.60 -2.96 -16.36
N ARG A 201 1.99 -2.82 -15.18
CA ARG A 201 1.01 -1.81 -14.81
C ARG A 201 1.33 -1.25 -13.42
N GLU A 202 0.85 -0.05 -13.14
CA GLU A 202 1.32 0.83 -12.05
C GLU A 202 0.71 0.50 -10.68
N GLU A 203 -0.41 -0.22 -10.62
CA GLU A 203 -1.28 -0.23 -9.45
C GLU A 203 -0.59 -0.73 -8.17
N HIS A 204 0.30 -1.72 -8.27
CA HIS A 204 1.01 -2.24 -7.10
C HIS A 204 2.14 -1.34 -6.61
N LEU A 205 2.59 -0.39 -7.42
CA LEU A 205 3.58 0.59 -7.03
C LEU A 205 2.95 1.83 -6.36
N LEU A 206 1.81 2.30 -6.85
CA LEU A 206 1.22 3.59 -6.43
C LEU A 206 0.82 3.74 -4.96
N PRO A 207 0.53 2.69 -4.16
CA PRO A 207 0.42 2.83 -2.71
C PRO A 207 1.69 3.44 -2.07
N LEU A 208 2.87 3.18 -2.65
CA LEU A 208 4.13 3.80 -2.23
C LEU A 208 4.12 5.31 -2.47
N HIS A 209 3.62 5.76 -3.62
CA HIS A 209 3.52 7.17 -3.99
C HIS A 209 2.64 7.95 -3.01
N VAL A 210 1.53 7.35 -2.58
CA VAL A 210 0.65 7.95 -1.55
C VAL A 210 1.40 8.07 -0.23
N CYS A 211 2.07 7.00 0.24
CA CYS A 211 2.84 7.03 1.49
C CYS A 211 3.98 8.06 1.45
N LEU A 212 4.70 8.16 0.34
CA LEU A 212 5.77 9.14 0.17
C LEU A 212 5.23 10.58 0.19
N GLY A 213 4.07 10.84 -0.41
CA GLY A 213 3.43 12.17 -0.36
C GLY A 213 3.02 12.59 1.07
N MET A 214 2.72 11.62 1.94
CA MET A 214 2.34 11.91 3.34
C MET A 214 3.52 12.39 4.19
N SER A 215 4.76 12.07 3.84
CA SER A 215 5.95 12.43 4.63
C SER A 215 6.78 13.56 3.98
N ASP A 216 7.57 14.27 4.79
CA ASP A 216 8.60 15.22 4.34
C ASP A 216 10.03 14.71 4.59
N THR A 217 10.14 13.50 5.14
CA THR A 217 11.42 12.91 5.55
C THR A 217 11.77 11.70 4.67
N PRO A 218 13.07 11.38 4.52
CA PRO A 218 13.47 10.15 3.87
C PRO A 218 12.92 8.93 4.61
N ALA A 219 12.53 7.91 3.87
CA ALA A 219 12.08 6.65 4.43
C ALA A 219 13.25 5.83 5.00
N LYS A 220 12.93 4.79 5.76
CA LYS A 220 13.86 3.71 6.12
C LYS A 220 13.45 2.43 5.40
N VAL A 221 14.41 1.70 4.83
CA VAL A 221 14.17 0.33 4.38
C VAL A 221 13.95 -0.55 5.62
N ILE A 222 12.80 -1.23 5.68
CA ILE A 222 12.46 -2.14 6.79
C ILE A 222 12.33 -3.60 6.35
N PHE A 223 12.24 -3.84 5.04
CA PHE A 223 12.28 -5.14 4.40
C PHE A 223 13.06 -5.03 3.10
N ASP A 224 13.95 -5.97 2.85
CA ASP A 224 14.69 -6.15 1.60
C ASP A 224 15.08 -7.63 1.51
N ASP A 225 14.23 -8.42 0.87
CA ASP A 225 14.39 -9.88 0.78
C ASP A 225 13.57 -10.42 -0.40
N TYR A 226 13.67 -11.73 -0.66
CA TYR A 226 13.01 -12.38 -1.78
C TYR A 226 11.61 -12.87 -1.43
N ILE A 227 10.67 -12.64 -2.34
CA ILE A 227 9.31 -13.17 -2.33
C ILE A 227 9.09 -13.85 -3.70
N LEU A 228 8.80 -15.15 -3.68
CA LEU A 228 8.59 -15.96 -4.89
C LEU A 228 9.72 -15.81 -5.95
N GLY A 229 10.96 -15.77 -5.47
CA GLY A 229 12.16 -15.63 -6.30
C GLY A 229 12.46 -14.21 -6.78
N LYS A 230 11.74 -13.19 -6.31
CA LYS A 230 11.97 -11.78 -6.66
C LYS A 230 12.32 -10.97 -5.42
N ARG A 231 13.44 -10.25 -5.45
CA ARG A 231 13.78 -9.23 -4.44
C ARG A 231 12.65 -8.20 -4.37
N ALA A 232 12.26 -7.85 -3.16
CA ALA A 232 11.25 -6.86 -2.88
C ALA A 232 11.60 -6.07 -1.63
N VAL A 233 11.13 -4.82 -1.58
CA VAL A 233 11.49 -3.87 -0.54
C VAL A 233 10.23 -3.29 0.11
N ALA A 234 10.35 -2.89 1.38
CA ALA A 234 9.33 -2.11 2.08
C ALA A 234 9.95 -0.96 2.86
N PHE A 235 9.19 0.13 2.98
CA PHE A 235 9.63 1.40 3.53
C PHE A 235 8.80 1.80 4.75
N LEU A 236 9.44 2.52 5.69
CA LEU A 236 8.79 3.14 6.84
C LEU A 236 9.18 4.61 6.93
N TRP A 237 8.18 5.46 7.14
CA TRP A 237 8.35 6.87 7.49
C TRP A 237 8.04 7.09 8.96
#